data_AF-A0A2C5YVQ5-F1
#
_entry.id   AF-A0A2C5YVQ5-F1
#
_cell.length_a   1.000
_cell.length_b   1.000
_cell.length_c   1.000
_cell.angle_alpha   90.00
_cell.angle_beta   90.00
_cell.angle_gamma   90.00
#
_symmetry.space_group_name_H-M   'P 1'
#
loop_
_entity.id
_entity.type
_entity.pdbx_description
1 polymer ?
#
loop_
_entity_poly.entity_id
_entity_poly.type
_entity_poly.pdbx_seq_one_letter_code
_entity_poly.pdbx_strand_id
1 'polypeptide(L)'
;MWTLACSITDKYADLKDLFYQRARKYVEADYVKGYGEHMISVAHCQTHILLACYEMKMMYFPRAWINTGSAVRLCQMIGLHRLDGNGLDVKQCLPPPKDWTEREERRRTFWMAFCEDRYASIGTGWPMTIDERDVMTKLPASEEAFDMSRPEQTQTLGECTSPSGAGKLSPFGGVVLLACLFGRNLVHLHRPDDNDLDHDLNGPFWKRHRQMDSILLNTSLCLPSHLKLPAGLSNPNVVFTNMSIHTSAICLHQAAIFKAEKNKLAASVGAESKVRCITAANEIASIMRTISHMDLAADKEALLVREKEERIAQLEGEMGLVRRDFERELERRVGQSESETASLWQGKYSTLNRQFLEADTELRLLRAEAERRQAEREELAQRWEALRRELRQADERLRQRDDEVRRLRAQVRGLKDFVNTSTRSDGQTSDEVFSDAMARLGNGLQNWVIVHFKRARLVDLSELDKATLGELGELVPVYEELARTAKIYLLQSVVSRILVEMVFGAYFVGLSDEQTRHFRQTETLLRSFDASDEAINQRRRPPSPPASPPAPTACCRS
;
A
#
# COMPACT_ATOMS: atom_id res chain seq x y z
N MET A 1 9.37 2.86 7.03
CA MET A 1 10.80 2.64 6.71
C MET A 1 11.60 2.15 7.90
N TRP A 2 11.83 2.96 8.95
CA TRP A 2 12.62 2.55 10.13
C TRP A 2 12.18 1.24 10.78
N THR A 3 10.87 1.01 10.92
CA THR A 3 10.29 -0.24 11.39
C THR A 3 10.78 -1.47 10.61
N LEU A 4 10.79 -1.39 9.28
CA LEU A 4 11.22 -2.47 8.40
C LEU A 4 12.73 -2.69 8.51
N ALA A 5 13.54 -1.62 8.52
CA ALA A 5 14.99 -1.71 8.70
C ALA A 5 15.35 -2.39 10.04
N CYS A 6 14.76 -1.95 11.15
CA CYS A 6 14.96 -2.58 12.45
C CYS A 6 14.51 -4.04 12.49
N SER A 7 13.58 -4.46 11.62
CA SER A 7 13.12 -5.86 11.58
C SER A 7 14.06 -6.81 10.85
N ILE A 8 15.06 -6.31 10.11
CA ILE A 8 16.08 -7.13 9.40
C ILE A 8 17.49 -6.97 10.00
N THR A 9 17.73 -5.95 10.83
CA THR A 9 19.04 -5.70 11.42
C THR A 9 19.04 -6.05 12.90
N ASP A 10 19.75 -7.12 13.27
CA ASP A 10 19.81 -7.66 14.64
C ASP A 10 20.17 -6.60 15.69
N LYS A 11 21.14 -5.73 15.38
CA LYS A 11 21.58 -4.63 16.25
C LYS A 11 20.43 -3.70 16.70
N TYR A 12 19.39 -3.54 15.88
CA TYR A 12 18.29 -2.61 16.14
C TYR A 12 16.94 -3.33 16.30
N ALA A 13 16.93 -4.65 16.47
CA ALA A 13 15.71 -5.46 16.56
C ALA A 13 14.76 -4.96 17.67
N ASP A 14 15.31 -4.51 18.81
CA ASP A 14 14.57 -3.98 19.95
C ASP A 14 13.80 -2.67 19.66
N LEU A 15 14.15 -1.97 18.57
CA LEU A 15 13.51 -0.70 18.19
C LEU A 15 12.32 -0.88 17.23
N LYS A 16 12.15 -2.08 16.64
CA LYS A 16 11.15 -2.32 15.60
C LYS A 16 9.73 -2.00 16.08
N ASP A 17 9.38 -2.41 17.30
CA ASP A 17 8.01 -2.28 17.83
C ASP A 17 7.67 -0.82 18.14
N LEU A 18 8.65 -0.05 18.66
CA LEU A 18 8.47 1.38 18.87
C LEU A 18 8.22 2.11 17.56
N PHE A 19 9.04 1.86 16.53
CA PHE A 19 8.87 2.53 15.25
C PHE A 19 7.56 2.13 14.58
N TYR A 20 7.13 0.88 14.71
CA TYR A 20 5.80 0.44 14.26
C TYR A 20 4.66 1.21 14.94
N GLN A 21 4.68 1.29 16.28
CA GLN A 21 3.66 2.03 17.05
C GLN A 21 3.61 3.51 16.65
N ARG A 22 4.76 4.15 16.45
CA ARG A 22 4.84 5.55 15.97
C ARG A 22 4.27 5.71 14.57
N ALA A 23 4.64 4.84 13.63
CA ALA A 23 4.14 4.89 12.26
C ALA A 23 2.60 4.79 12.22
N ARG A 24 2.04 3.86 13.01
CA ARG A 24 0.59 3.71 13.16
C ARG A 24 -0.08 4.95 13.76
N LYS A 25 0.46 5.47 14.86
CA LYS A 25 -0.06 6.69 15.49
C LYS A 25 -0.12 7.85 14.49
N TYR A 26 0.91 8.01 13.66
CA TYR A 26 0.97 9.11 12.70
C TYR A 26 0.01 8.95 11.54
N VAL A 27 -0.10 7.74 10.95
CA VAL A 27 -1.06 7.53 9.85
C VAL A 27 -2.51 7.65 10.32
N GLU A 28 -2.83 7.17 11.53
CA GLU A 28 -4.17 7.30 12.12
C GLU A 28 -4.52 8.76 12.43
N ALA A 29 -3.56 9.53 12.96
CA ALA A 29 -3.76 10.96 13.22
C ALA A 29 -3.94 11.76 11.92
N ASP A 30 -3.21 11.41 10.86
CA ASP A 30 -3.33 12.05 9.55
C ASP A 30 -4.66 11.69 8.86
N TYR A 31 -5.13 10.45 9.03
CA TYR A 31 -6.41 9.97 8.49
C TYR A 31 -7.61 10.79 8.99
N VAL A 32 -7.60 11.22 10.26
CA VAL A 32 -8.69 12.01 10.87
C VAL A 32 -8.50 13.53 10.73
N LYS A 33 -7.44 13.96 10.04
CA LYS A 33 -7.11 15.38 9.90
C LYS A 33 -7.86 16.00 8.72
N GLY A 34 -8.52 17.13 8.96
CA GLY A 34 -9.26 17.85 7.92
C GLY A 34 -10.49 17.07 7.45
N TYR A 35 -10.80 17.17 6.15
CA TYR A 35 -11.89 16.47 5.49
C TYR A 35 -11.40 15.35 4.56
N GLY A 36 -10.12 14.95 4.68
CA GLY A 36 -9.49 13.90 3.88
C GLY A 36 -8.60 14.41 2.74
N GLU A 37 -8.47 15.72 2.56
CA GLU A 37 -7.63 16.33 1.51
C GLU A 37 -6.15 15.91 1.59
N HIS A 38 -5.65 15.63 2.79
CA HIS A 38 -4.26 15.21 3.02
C HIS A 38 -3.99 13.75 2.62
N MET A 39 -5.04 12.92 2.54
CA MET A 39 -4.91 11.51 2.16
C MET A 39 -4.63 11.34 0.66
N ILE A 40 -4.92 12.35 -0.15
CA ILE A 40 -4.68 12.34 -1.59
C ILE A 40 -3.20 12.59 -1.86
N SER A 41 -2.36 11.59 -1.61
CA SER A 41 -0.94 11.65 -1.91
C SER A 41 -0.33 10.26 -2.18
N VAL A 42 0.74 10.25 -2.98
CA VAL A 42 1.53 9.04 -3.23
C VAL A 42 2.16 8.53 -1.92
N ALA A 43 2.65 9.45 -1.09
CA ALA A 43 3.26 9.14 0.21
C ALA A 43 2.29 8.42 1.17
N HIS A 44 1.00 8.74 1.14
CA HIS A 44 0.00 8.04 1.95
C HIS A 44 -0.22 6.60 1.43
N CYS A 45 -0.28 6.39 0.10
CA CYS A 45 -0.31 5.02 -0.48
C CYS A 45 0.96 4.23 -0.06
N GLN A 46 2.15 4.84 -0.22
CA GLN A 46 3.44 4.23 0.18
C GLN A 46 3.51 3.89 1.68
N THR A 47 2.93 4.74 2.55
CA THR A 47 2.92 4.50 4.00
C THR A 47 2.13 3.24 4.34
N HIS A 48 0.95 3.05 3.74
CA HIS A 48 0.16 1.84 3.94
C HIS A 48 0.83 0.58 3.39
N ILE A 49 1.48 0.68 2.22
CA ILE A 49 2.30 -0.42 1.66
C ILE A 49 3.39 -0.81 2.65
N LEU A 50 4.17 0.15 3.15
CA LEU A 50 5.25 -0.15 4.10
C LEU A 50 4.75 -0.76 5.42
N LEU A 51 3.58 -0.33 5.90
CA LEU A 51 2.94 -0.92 7.08
C LEU A 51 2.46 -2.34 6.82
N ALA A 52 1.77 -2.57 5.70
CA ALA A 52 1.29 -3.89 5.31
C ALA A 52 2.44 -4.89 5.12
N CYS A 53 3.53 -4.48 4.46
CA CYS A 53 4.74 -5.29 4.32
C CYS A 53 5.31 -5.73 5.68
N TYR A 54 5.45 -4.79 6.64
CA TYR A 54 5.92 -5.13 7.99
C TYR A 54 4.96 -6.07 8.72
N GLU A 55 3.65 -5.78 8.67
CA GLU A 55 2.63 -6.58 9.33
C GLU A 55 2.56 -7.99 8.76
N MET A 56 2.70 -8.15 7.45
CA MET A 56 2.81 -9.44 6.78
C MET A 56 4.04 -10.21 7.29
N LYS A 57 5.20 -9.55 7.35
CA LYS A 57 6.45 -10.15 7.84
C LYS A 57 6.34 -10.62 9.29
N MET A 58 5.60 -9.91 10.13
CA MET A 58 5.34 -10.29 11.52
C MET A 58 4.12 -11.23 11.70
N MET A 59 3.50 -11.69 10.61
CA MET A 59 2.31 -12.56 10.60
C MET A 59 1.04 -11.91 11.20
N TYR A 60 0.92 -10.59 11.17
CA TYR A 60 -0.27 -9.84 11.55
C TYR A 60 -1.28 -9.75 10.39
N PHE A 61 -1.64 -10.89 9.80
CA PHE A 61 -2.38 -10.98 8.53
C PHE A 61 -3.66 -10.13 8.45
N PRO A 62 -4.53 -10.07 9.48
CA PRO A 62 -5.71 -9.20 9.42
C PRO A 62 -5.38 -7.72 9.30
N ARG A 63 -4.33 -7.26 9.97
CA ARG A 63 -3.89 -5.86 9.90
C ARG A 63 -3.26 -5.58 8.54
N ALA A 64 -2.38 -6.49 8.10
CA ALA A 64 -1.73 -6.40 6.80
C ALA A 64 -2.76 -6.27 5.68
N TRP A 65 -3.78 -7.12 5.66
CA TRP A 65 -4.84 -7.07 4.63
C TRP A 65 -5.64 -5.76 4.64
N ILE A 66 -5.96 -5.21 5.81
CA ILE A 66 -6.65 -3.90 5.91
C ILE A 66 -5.76 -2.76 5.40
N ASN A 67 -4.46 -2.77 5.73
CA ASN A 67 -3.52 -1.79 5.22
C ASN A 67 -3.29 -1.94 3.71
N THR A 68 -3.16 -3.16 3.20
CA THR A 68 -3.12 -3.44 1.76
C THR A 68 -4.38 -2.91 1.07
N GLY A 69 -5.57 -3.17 1.61
CA GLY A 69 -6.82 -2.61 1.07
C GLY A 69 -6.83 -1.08 1.06
N SER A 70 -6.30 -0.44 2.10
CA SER A 70 -6.15 1.02 2.17
C SER A 70 -5.20 1.52 1.08
N ALA A 71 -4.03 0.90 0.91
CA ALA A 71 -3.09 1.21 -0.17
C ALA A 71 -3.74 1.06 -1.55
N VAL A 72 -4.44 -0.05 -1.81
CA VAL A 72 -5.14 -0.29 -3.08
C VAL A 72 -6.17 0.81 -3.35
N ARG A 73 -7.02 1.15 -2.38
CA ARG A 73 -8.04 2.20 -2.53
C ARG A 73 -7.42 3.57 -2.82
N LEU A 74 -6.33 3.92 -2.14
CA LEU A 74 -5.61 5.18 -2.38
C LEU A 74 -5.02 5.21 -3.79
N CYS A 75 -4.35 4.14 -4.19
CA CYS A 75 -3.74 4.02 -5.50
C CYS A 75 -4.79 3.98 -6.64
N GLN A 76 -5.99 3.46 -6.40
CA GLN A 76 -7.15 3.59 -7.31
C GLN A 76 -7.67 5.03 -7.38
N MET A 77 -7.90 5.66 -6.22
CA MET A 77 -8.41 7.03 -6.09
C MET A 77 -7.52 8.05 -6.79
N ILE A 78 -6.19 7.92 -6.69
CA ILE A 78 -5.22 8.81 -7.33
C ILE A 78 -4.79 8.34 -8.73
N GLY A 79 -5.43 7.30 -9.28
CA GLY A 79 -5.26 6.88 -10.68
C GLY A 79 -3.98 6.12 -11.01
N LEU A 80 -3.22 5.61 -10.04
CA LEU A 80 -1.91 4.98 -10.31
C LEU A 80 -1.99 3.68 -11.10
N HIS A 81 -3.16 3.02 -11.11
CA HIS A 81 -3.42 1.81 -11.90
C HIS A 81 -3.54 2.06 -13.41
N ARG A 82 -3.72 3.32 -13.83
CA ARG A 82 -3.92 3.72 -15.24
C ARG A 82 -2.90 4.75 -15.75
N LEU A 83 -1.70 4.82 -15.16
CA LEU A 83 -0.67 5.83 -15.47
C LEU A 83 -0.25 5.88 -16.95
N ASP A 84 -0.28 4.74 -17.63
CA ASP A 84 0.21 4.58 -19.01
C ASP A 84 -0.90 4.35 -20.04
N GLY A 85 -2.17 4.38 -19.62
CA GLY A 85 -3.33 4.22 -20.50
C GLY A 85 -3.94 5.55 -20.94
N ASN A 86 -4.73 5.51 -22.02
CA ASN A 86 -5.59 6.62 -22.39
C ASN A 86 -6.76 6.65 -21.39
N GLY A 87 -6.69 7.55 -20.41
CA GLY A 87 -7.73 7.67 -19.39
C GLY A 87 -9.08 8.12 -19.96
N LEU A 88 -10.15 7.75 -19.26
CA LEU A 88 -11.42 8.48 -19.34
C LEU A 88 -11.20 9.91 -18.79
N ASP A 89 -11.96 10.91 -19.25
CA ASP A 89 -11.97 12.30 -18.76
C ASP A 89 -12.53 12.41 -17.32
N VAL A 90 -11.96 11.65 -16.39
CA VAL A 90 -12.27 11.71 -14.96
C VAL A 90 -11.28 12.67 -14.30
N LYS A 91 -11.77 13.54 -13.42
CA LYS A 91 -10.93 14.47 -12.66
C LYS A 91 -9.81 13.70 -11.94
N GLN A 92 -8.57 13.95 -12.35
CA GLN A 92 -7.39 13.39 -11.69
C GLN A 92 -7.20 14.06 -10.33
N CYS A 93 -6.97 13.26 -9.29
CA CYS A 93 -6.76 13.78 -7.94
C CYS A 93 -5.35 14.35 -7.73
N LEU A 94 -4.39 13.99 -8.58
CA LEU A 94 -3.02 14.49 -8.56
C LEU A 94 -2.69 15.22 -9.88
N PRO A 95 -1.80 16.22 -9.84
CA PRO A 95 -1.24 16.79 -11.06
C PRO A 95 -0.45 15.71 -11.84
N PRO A 96 -0.24 15.91 -13.16
CA PRO A 96 0.66 15.09 -13.94
C PRO A 96 2.05 14.97 -13.27
N PRO A 97 2.74 13.83 -13.40
CA PRO A 97 4.11 13.71 -12.92
C PRO A 97 5.01 14.78 -13.54
N LYS A 98 5.92 15.35 -12.73
CA LYS A 98 6.82 16.43 -13.17
C LYS A 98 7.87 15.93 -14.15
N ASP A 99 8.33 14.70 -13.97
CA ASP A 99 9.34 14.06 -14.79
C ASP A 99 9.12 12.54 -14.88
N TRP A 100 10.04 11.86 -15.57
CA TRP A 100 10.00 10.41 -15.72
C TRP A 100 10.21 9.69 -14.37
N THR A 101 11.03 10.22 -13.48
CA THR A 101 11.36 9.61 -12.20
C THR A 101 10.15 9.60 -11.26
N GLU A 102 9.42 10.71 -11.17
CA GLU A 102 8.16 10.77 -10.40
C GLU A 102 7.09 9.85 -11.01
N ARG A 103 7.04 9.72 -12.35
CA ARG A 103 6.14 8.78 -13.02
C ARG A 103 6.49 7.32 -12.67
N GLU A 104 7.79 6.99 -12.64
CA GLU A 104 8.27 5.67 -12.25
C GLU A 104 8.04 5.39 -10.76
N GLU A 105 8.20 6.36 -9.87
CA GLU A 105 7.85 6.23 -8.45
C GLU A 105 6.36 5.88 -8.27
N ARG A 106 5.48 6.60 -8.97
CA ARG A 106 4.04 6.32 -8.99
C ARG A 106 3.74 4.91 -9.52
N ARG A 107 4.42 4.48 -10.58
CA ARG A 107 4.32 3.13 -11.17
C ARG A 107 4.73 2.06 -10.16
N ARG A 108 5.89 2.22 -9.52
CA ARG A 108 6.40 1.30 -8.49
C ARG A 108 5.48 1.21 -7.28
N THR A 109 4.93 2.35 -6.86
CA THR A 109 3.94 2.41 -5.75
C THR A 109 2.70 1.59 -6.06
N PHE A 110 2.13 1.73 -7.26
CA PHE A 110 0.99 0.91 -7.69
C PHE A 110 1.34 -0.59 -7.71
N TRP A 111 2.48 -0.95 -8.30
CA TRP A 111 2.86 -2.36 -8.43
C TRP A 111 3.18 -3.02 -7.08
N MET A 112 3.70 -2.28 -6.11
CA MET A 112 3.85 -2.79 -4.75
C MET A 112 2.49 -3.06 -4.09
N ALA A 113 1.53 -2.14 -4.20
CA ALA A 113 0.17 -2.37 -3.71
C ALA A 113 -0.50 -3.57 -4.39
N PHE A 114 -0.29 -3.72 -5.71
CA PHE A 114 -0.77 -4.88 -6.46
C PHE A 114 -0.15 -6.18 -5.94
N CYS A 115 1.17 -6.22 -5.74
CA CYS A 115 1.84 -7.39 -5.22
C CYS A 115 1.30 -7.79 -3.84
N GLU A 116 1.15 -6.83 -2.93
CA GLU A 116 0.61 -7.09 -1.59
C GLU A 116 -0.83 -7.59 -1.64
N ASP A 117 -1.70 -7.05 -2.51
CA ASP A 117 -3.08 -7.53 -2.68
C ASP A 117 -3.10 -9.02 -3.07
N ARG A 118 -2.18 -9.44 -3.94
CA ARG A 118 -2.03 -10.85 -4.34
C ARG A 118 -1.47 -11.72 -3.21
N TYR A 119 -0.39 -11.28 -2.56
CA TYR A 119 0.29 -12.06 -1.52
C TYR A 119 -0.53 -12.18 -0.23
N ALA A 120 -1.20 -11.11 0.21
CA ALA A 120 -2.08 -11.15 1.36
C ALA A 120 -3.26 -12.11 1.12
N SER A 121 -3.84 -12.05 -0.09
CA SER A 121 -5.00 -12.86 -0.46
C SER A 121 -4.65 -14.34 -0.61
N ILE A 122 -3.52 -14.69 -1.23
CA ILE A 122 -3.12 -16.10 -1.35
C ILE A 122 -2.79 -16.73 0.02
N GLY A 123 -2.19 -15.96 0.94
CA GLY A 123 -1.87 -16.46 2.29
C GLY A 123 -3.08 -16.63 3.21
N THR A 124 -4.13 -15.82 3.02
CA THR A 124 -5.31 -15.80 3.91
C THR A 124 -6.55 -16.47 3.31
N GLY A 125 -6.59 -16.62 1.98
CA GLY A 125 -7.79 -17.02 1.24
C GLY A 125 -8.81 -15.89 1.05
N TRP A 126 -8.53 -14.68 1.52
CA TRP A 126 -9.41 -13.53 1.35
C TRP A 126 -9.42 -13.01 -0.09
N PRO A 127 -10.50 -12.31 -0.50
CA PRO A 127 -10.59 -11.83 -1.87
C PRO A 127 -9.59 -10.71 -2.14
N MET A 128 -9.03 -10.76 -3.35
CA MET A 128 -8.25 -9.67 -3.93
C MET A 128 -9.16 -8.49 -4.27
N THR A 129 -8.59 -7.28 -4.25
CA THR A 129 -9.32 -6.03 -4.49
C THR A 129 -9.07 -5.47 -5.89
N ILE A 130 -7.90 -5.74 -6.49
CA ILE A 130 -7.57 -5.23 -7.83
C ILE A 130 -7.97 -6.24 -8.91
N ASP A 131 -8.83 -5.82 -9.84
CA ASP A 131 -9.08 -6.54 -11.10
C ASP A 131 -7.95 -6.25 -12.11
N GLU A 132 -7.35 -7.30 -12.68
CA GLU A 132 -6.28 -7.17 -13.69
C GLU A 132 -6.72 -6.39 -14.93
N ARG A 133 -8.02 -6.45 -15.28
CA ARG A 133 -8.58 -5.80 -16.48
C ARG A 133 -8.58 -4.27 -16.38
N ASP A 134 -8.52 -3.73 -15.17
CA ASP A 134 -8.45 -2.28 -14.93
C ASP A 134 -7.04 -1.71 -15.02
N VAL A 135 -6.02 -2.57 -15.13
CA VAL A 135 -4.62 -2.17 -15.08
C VAL A 135 -4.11 -1.78 -16.47
N MET A 136 -3.79 -0.50 -16.64
CA MET A 136 -3.16 0.03 -17.86
C MET A 136 -1.71 0.47 -17.64
N THR A 137 -1.26 0.46 -16.40
CA THR A 137 0.11 0.83 -16.03
C THR A 137 1.09 -0.24 -16.50
N LYS A 138 2.21 0.19 -17.11
CA LYS A 138 3.28 -0.71 -17.56
C LYS A 138 4.09 -1.23 -16.37
N LEU A 139 4.80 -2.34 -16.53
CA LEU A 139 5.64 -2.93 -15.50
C LEU A 139 6.78 -1.98 -15.07
N PRO A 140 7.30 -2.13 -13.83
CA PRO A 140 8.41 -1.30 -13.33
C PRO A 140 9.68 -1.40 -14.18
N ALA A 141 10.38 -0.29 -14.33
CA ALA A 141 11.69 -0.24 -14.96
C ALA A 141 12.77 -0.90 -14.10
N SER A 142 13.95 -1.14 -14.69
CA SER A 142 15.13 -1.58 -13.93
C SER A 142 15.51 -0.62 -12.78
N GLU A 143 16.19 -1.13 -11.76
CA GLU A 143 16.69 -0.29 -10.65
C GLU A 143 17.72 0.71 -11.18
N GLU A 144 18.57 0.27 -12.09
CA GLU A 144 19.61 1.07 -12.73
C GLU A 144 19.00 2.27 -13.48
N ALA A 145 17.93 2.05 -14.23
CA ALA A 145 17.21 3.13 -14.92
C ALA A 145 16.58 4.12 -13.94
N PHE A 146 15.98 3.62 -12.86
CA PHE A 146 15.35 4.47 -11.85
C PHE A 146 16.37 5.33 -11.10
N ASP A 147 17.46 4.71 -10.60
CA ASP A 147 18.52 5.38 -9.85
C ASP A 147 19.26 6.42 -10.69
N MET A 148 19.47 6.15 -11.98
CA MET A 148 20.10 7.10 -12.92
C MET A 148 19.10 8.09 -13.55
N SER A 149 17.82 8.05 -13.17
CA SER A 149 16.76 8.86 -13.79
C SER A 149 16.72 8.75 -15.33
N ARG A 150 16.99 7.54 -15.86
CA ARG A 150 17.06 7.26 -17.30
C ARG A 150 15.76 6.59 -17.77
N PRO A 151 15.04 7.20 -18.72
CA PRO A 151 13.85 6.59 -19.28
C PRO A 151 14.08 5.19 -19.88
N GLU A 152 13.30 4.23 -19.41
CA GLU A 152 13.28 2.85 -19.91
C GLU A 152 11.88 2.51 -20.42
N GLN A 153 11.82 1.84 -21.57
CA GLN A 153 10.56 1.31 -22.09
C GLN A 153 10.28 -0.06 -21.50
N THR A 154 9.16 -0.17 -20.79
CA THR A 154 8.70 -1.42 -20.18
C THR A 154 7.40 -1.91 -20.85
N GLN A 155 7.04 -3.16 -20.54
CA GLN A 155 5.89 -3.85 -21.11
C GLN A 155 4.65 -3.73 -20.24
N THR A 156 3.47 -3.95 -20.82
CA THR A 156 2.22 -4.14 -20.09
C THR A 156 2.15 -5.52 -19.44
N LEU A 157 1.28 -5.68 -18.43
CA LEU A 157 1.05 -6.98 -17.80
C LEU A 157 0.61 -8.06 -18.81
N GLY A 158 -0.23 -7.69 -19.78
CA GLY A 158 -0.69 -8.60 -20.83
C GLY A 158 0.46 -9.10 -21.72
N GLU A 159 1.32 -8.19 -22.18
CA GLU A 159 2.49 -8.53 -22.99
C GLU A 159 3.46 -9.47 -22.26
N CYS A 160 3.65 -9.30 -20.95
CA CYS A 160 4.53 -10.16 -20.15
C CYS A 160 4.02 -11.61 -20.02
N THR A 161 2.72 -11.84 -20.16
CA THR A 161 2.13 -13.19 -20.15
C THR A 161 2.13 -13.88 -21.52
N SER A 162 2.65 -13.21 -22.55
CA SER A 162 2.86 -13.83 -23.87
C SER A 162 4.05 -14.80 -23.86
N PRO A 163 4.17 -15.73 -24.83
CA PRO A 163 5.24 -16.73 -24.85
C PRO A 163 6.67 -16.18 -24.81
N SER A 164 6.89 -14.95 -25.31
CA SER A 164 8.19 -14.26 -25.30
C SER A 164 8.24 -13.08 -24.33
N GLY A 165 7.18 -12.88 -23.54
CA GLY A 165 6.99 -11.71 -22.69
C GLY A 165 8.03 -11.58 -21.58
N ALA A 166 8.60 -12.69 -21.10
CA ALA A 166 9.57 -12.67 -20.01
C ALA A 166 10.94 -12.08 -20.38
N GLY A 167 11.27 -11.99 -21.67
CA GLY A 167 12.60 -11.60 -22.16
C GLY A 167 12.98 -10.13 -21.93
N LYS A 168 12.04 -9.27 -21.50
CA LYS A 168 12.30 -7.86 -21.19
C LYS A 168 11.90 -7.49 -19.76
N LEU A 169 11.74 -8.49 -18.88
CA LEU A 169 11.44 -8.23 -17.47
C LEU A 169 12.62 -7.57 -16.77
N SER A 170 12.32 -6.60 -15.91
CA SER A 170 13.20 -6.17 -14.83
C SER A 170 13.07 -7.12 -13.63
N PRO A 171 14.00 -7.12 -12.66
CA PRO A 171 13.86 -7.89 -11.43
C PRO A 171 12.54 -7.65 -10.70
N PHE A 172 12.10 -6.38 -10.60
CA PHE A 172 10.82 -6.05 -9.98
C PHE A 172 9.63 -6.44 -10.87
N GLY A 173 9.76 -6.32 -12.20
CA GLY A 173 8.78 -6.85 -13.14
C GLY A 173 8.55 -8.37 -13.00
N GLY A 174 9.60 -9.13 -12.68
CA GLY A 174 9.50 -10.55 -12.33
C GLY A 174 8.61 -10.77 -11.10
N VAL A 175 8.86 -10.05 -10.00
CA VAL A 175 8.02 -10.11 -8.80
C VAL A 175 6.55 -9.82 -9.10
N VAL A 176 6.29 -8.81 -9.94
CA VAL A 176 4.92 -8.44 -10.36
C VAL A 176 4.26 -9.55 -11.18
N LEU A 177 4.96 -10.12 -12.16
CA LEU A 177 4.44 -11.22 -12.99
C LEU A 177 4.08 -12.42 -12.11
N LEU A 178 4.93 -12.77 -11.15
CA LEU A 178 4.67 -13.89 -10.26
C LEU A 178 3.51 -13.61 -9.29
N ALA A 179 3.40 -12.38 -8.76
CA ALA A 179 2.23 -11.96 -7.99
C ALA A 179 0.93 -12.12 -8.80
N CYS A 180 0.94 -11.74 -10.07
CA CYS A 180 -0.19 -11.94 -10.98
C CYS A 180 -0.55 -13.43 -11.13
N LEU A 181 0.43 -14.30 -11.36
CA LEU A 181 0.21 -15.75 -11.46
C LEU A 181 -0.32 -16.36 -10.16
N PHE A 182 0.13 -15.89 -8.99
CA PHE A 182 -0.44 -16.28 -7.69
C PHE A 182 -1.90 -15.83 -7.54
N GLY A 183 -2.25 -14.62 -8.01
CA GLY A 183 -3.64 -14.17 -8.05
C GLY A 183 -4.53 -15.06 -8.91
N ARG A 184 -4.05 -15.41 -10.10
CA ARG A 184 -4.75 -16.34 -11.01
C ARG A 184 -4.88 -17.73 -10.41
N ASN A 185 -3.84 -18.23 -9.73
CA ASN A 185 -3.90 -19.49 -8.97
C ASN A 185 -4.99 -19.43 -7.90
N LEU A 186 -5.03 -18.37 -7.09
CA LEU A 186 -6.04 -18.20 -6.05
C LEU A 186 -7.47 -18.28 -6.60
N VAL A 187 -7.72 -17.59 -7.72
CA VAL A 187 -9.04 -17.64 -8.39
C VAL A 187 -9.32 -19.04 -8.94
N HIS A 188 -8.34 -19.68 -9.58
CA HIS A 188 -8.45 -21.03 -10.12
C HIS A 188 -8.72 -22.10 -9.05
N LEU A 189 -8.19 -21.90 -7.84
CA LEU A 189 -8.32 -22.81 -6.70
C LEU A 189 -9.62 -22.59 -5.90
N HIS A 190 -9.96 -21.35 -5.59
CA HIS A 190 -10.98 -21.02 -4.57
C HIS A 190 -12.27 -20.42 -5.12
N ARG A 191 -12.36 -20.13 -6.43
CA ARG A 191 -13.59 -19.63 -7.06
C ARG A 191 -14.12 -20.63 -8.07
N PRO A 192 -14.80 -21.70 -7.62
CA PRO A 192 -15.41 -22.67 -8.52
C PRO A 192 -16.48 -22.00 -9.36
N ASP A 193 -16.49 -22.31 -10.66
CA ASP A 193 -17.55 -21.92 -11.59
C ASP A 193 -18.35 -23.18 -11.99
N ASP A 194 -19.67 -23.11 -11.99
CA ASP A 194 -20.52 -24.24 -12.41
C ASP A 194 -20.22 -24.68 -13.86
N ASN A 195 -19.67 -23.77 -14.67
CA ASN A 195 -19.26 -24.03 -16.05
C ASN A 195 -17.82 -24.57 -16.18
N ASP A 196 -17.11 -24.86 -15.09
CA ASP A 196 -15.72 -25.30 -15.15
C ASP A 196 -15.52 -26.67 -15.81
N LEU A 197 -16.56 -27.51 -15.80
CA LEU A 197 -16.56 -28.88 -16.35
C LEU A 197 -15.29 -29.65 -15.95
N ASP A 198 -14.93 -29.62 -14.67
CA ASP A 198 -13.66 -30.14 -14.15
C ASP A 198 -13.50 -31.68 -14.24
N HIS A 199 -14.57 -32.39 -14.61
CA HIS A 199 -14.58 -33.81 -14.95
C HIS A 199 -14.15 -34.10 -16.40
N ASP A 200 -14.16 -33.11 -17.29
CA ASP A 200 -13.69 -33.23 -18.67
C ASP A 200 -12.31 -32.60 -18.80
N LEU A 201 -11.30 -33.37 -19.22
CA LEU A 201 -9.93 -32.87 -19.47
C LEU A 201 -9.86 -31.79 -20.57
N ASN A 202 -10.90 -31.66 -21.40
CA ASN A 202 -11.07 -30.60 -22.39
C ASN A 202 -11.98 -29.45 -21.90
N GLY A 203 -12.48 -29.55 -20.68
CA GLY A 203 -13.31 -28.56 -20.02
C GLY A 203 -12.57 -27.25 -19.74
N PRO A 204 -13.31 -26.16 -19.44
CA PRO A 204 -12.72 -24.84 -19.17
C PRO A 204 -11.67 -24.83 -18.06
N PHE A 205 -11.86 -25.59 -16.97
CA PHE A 205 -10.87 -25.71 -15.89
C PHE A 205 -9.50 -26.16 -16.42
N TRP A 206 -9.45 -27.27 -17.15
CA TRP A 206 -8.20 -27.87 -17.63
C TRP A 206 -7.57 -27.08 -18.78
N LYS A 207 -8.36 -26.33 -19.55
CA LYS A 207 -7.85 -25.34 -20.52
C LYS A 207 -7.16 -24.18 -19.80
N ARG A 208 -7.80 -23.59 -18.79
CA ARG A 208 -7.19 -22.52 -17.96
C ARG A 208 -5.92 -23.01 -17.26
N HIS A 209 -5.95 -24.22 -16.70
CA HIS A 209 -4.80 -24.84 -16.05
C HIS A 209 -3.60 -24.95 -16.99
N ARG A 210 -3.80 -25.54 -18.19
CA ARG A 210 -2.74 -25.67 -19.21
C ARG A 210 -2.22 -24.31 -19.70
N GLN A 211 -3.09 -23.32 -19.82
CA GLN A 211 -2.68 -21.96 -20.19
C GLN A 211 -1.76 -21.35 -19.12
N MET A 212 -2.11 -21.50 -17.84
CA MET A 212 -1.28 -21.00 -16.74
C MET A 212 0.06 -21.74 -16.63
N ASP A 213 0.06 -23.06 -16.79
CA ASP A 213 1.28 -23.87 -16.82
C ASP A 213 2.19 -23.47 -18.00
N SER A 214 1.61 -23.20 -19.18
CA SER A 214 2.36 -22.69 -20.32
C SER A 214 2.99 -21.32 -20.05
N ILE A 215 2.29 -20.42 -19.36
CA ILE A 215 2.86 -19.11 -18.97
C ILE A 215 4.03 -19.31 -17.99
N LEU A 216 3.90 -20.19 -17.00
CA LEU A 216 4.97 -20.50 -16.05
C LEU A 216 6.20 -21.08 -16.75
N LEU A 217 5.99 -22.06 -17.63
CA LEU A 217 7.06 -22.69 -18.41
C LEU A 217 7.77 -21.68 -19.30
N ASN A 218 7.02 -20.88 -20.08
CA ASN A 218 7.59 -19.86 -20.95
C ASN A 218 8.33 -18.80 -20.16
N THR A 219 7.81 -18.40 -18.99
CA THR A 219 8.51 -17.48 -18.08
C THR A 219 9.87 -18.05 -17.70
N SER A 220 9.92 -19.28 -17.19
CA SER A 220 11.18 -19.93 -16.80
C SER A 220 12.19 -20.06 -17.94
N LEU A 221 11.74 -20.38 -19.16
CA LEU A 221 12.62 -20.58 -20.31
C LEU A 221 13.14 -19.26 -20.88
N CYS A 222 12.27 -18.24 -20.97
CA CYS A 222 12.55 -16.97 -21.63
C CYS A 222 13.11 -15.88 -20.72
N LEU A 223 13.36 -16.16 -19.42
CA LEU A 223 14.04 -15.22 -18.55
C LEU A 223 15.42 -14.81 -19.13
N PRO A 224 15.77 -13.51 -19.11
CA PRO A 224 17.10 -13.02 -19.43
C PRO A 224 18.20 -13.66 -18.58
N SER A 225 19.43 -13.71 -19.08
CA SER A 225 20.57 -14.30 -18.37
C SER A 225 20.80 -13.70 -16.98
N HIS A 226 20.65 -12.39 -16.84
CA HIS A 226 20.82 -11.69 -15.56
C HIS A 226 19.68 -11.95 -14.55
N LEU A 227 18.54 -12.50 -15.00
CA LEU A 227 17.43 -12.94 -14.13
C LEU A 227 17.44 -14.45 -13.86
N LYS A 228 18.41 -15.19 -14.42
CA LYS A 228 18.57 -16.63 -14.19
C LYS A 228 19.61 -16.89 -13.11
N LEU A 229 19.41 -17.97 -12.36
CA LEU A 229 20.41 -18.45 -11.40
C LEU A 229 21.45 -19.33 -12.12
N PRO A 230 22.74 -19.26 -11.71
CA PRO A 230 23.29 -18.51 -10.58
C PRO A 230 23.64 -17.04 -10.88
N ALA A 231 23.54 -16.58 -12.13
CA ALA A 231 24.02 -15.26 -12.54
C ALA A 231 23.38 -14.09 -11.77
N GLY A 232 22.10 -14.19 -11.41
CA GLY A 232 21.38 -13.17 -10.65
C GLY A 232 21.30 -13.40 -9.14
N LEU A 233 22.17 -14.23 -8.53
CA LEU A 233 22.11 -14.57 -7.10
C LEU A 233 22.25 -13.36 -6.15
N SER A 234 22.96 -12.31 -6.58
CA SER A 234 23.16 -11.09 -5.78
C SER A 234 21.89 -10.23 -5.66
N ASN A 235 20.87 -10.48 -6.48
CA ASN A 235 19.64 -9.70 -6.46
C ASN A 235 18.50 -10.49 -5.77
N PRO A 236 17.99 -10.02 -4.61
CA PRO A 236 16.97 -10.74 -3.86
C PRO A 236 15.65 -10.88 -4.64
N ASN A 237 15.30 -9.92 -5.51
CA ASN A 237 14.11 -10.02 -6.36
C ASN A 237 14.26 -11.12 -7.41
N VAL A 238 15.48 -11.38 -7.90
CA VAL A 238 15.77 -12.46 -8.85
C VAL A 238 15.65 -13.82 -8.16
N VAL A 239 16.26 -13.96 -6.97
CA VAL A 239 16.12 -15.16 -6.15
C VAL A 239 14.64 -15.44 -5.85
N PHE A 240 13.92 -14.42 -5.37
CA PHE A 240 12.49 -14.51 -5.08
C PHE A 240 11.67 -14.91 -6.31
N THR A 241 11.96 -14.32 -7.48
CA THR A 241 11.27 -14.64 -8.75
C THR A 241 11.48 -16.11 -9.13
N ASN A 242 12.73 -16.61 -9.10
CA ASN A 242 13.03 -18.00 -9.45
C ASN A 242 12.37 -19.00 -8.47
N MET A 243 12.40 -18.73 -7.15
CA MET A 243 11.67 -19.55 -6.17
C MET A 243 10.15 -19.49 -6.39
N SER A 244 9.62 -18.32 -6.76
CA SER A 244 8.19 -18.11 -6.97
C SER A 244 7.66 -18.80 -8.21
N ILE A 245 8.46 -18.99 -9.26
CA ILE A 245 8.09 -19.82 -10.44
C ILE A 245 7.76 -21.25 -9.99
N HIS A 246 8.67 -21.86 -9.22
CA HIS A 246 8.46 -23.21 -8.71
C HIS A 246 7.31 -23.27 -7.70
N THR A 247 7.17 -22.27 -6.83
CA THR A 247 6.09 -22.20 -5.85
C THR A 247 4.73 -22.11 -6.55
N SER A 248 4.61 -21.28 -7.59
CA SER A 248 3.40 -21.17 -8.40
C SER A 248 3.07 -22.47 -9.13
N ALA A 249 4.07 -23.19 -9.63
CA ALA A 249 3.88 -24.51 -10.25
C ALA A 249 3.32 -25.53 -9.24
N ILE A 250 3.82 -25.54 -8.00
CA ILE A 250 3.29 -26.39 -6.92
C ILE A 250 1.82 -26.07 -6.66
N CYS A 251 1.47 -24.79 -6.45
CA CYS A 251 0.08 -24.38 -6.19
C CYS A 251 -0.86 -24.79 -7.34
N LEU A 252 -0.43 -24.59 -8.58
CA LEU A 252 -1.20 -24.94 -9.77
C LEU A 252 -1.43 -26.46 -9.85
N HIS A 253 -0.38 -27.27 -9.74
CA HIS A 253 -0.48 -28.73 -9.85
C HIS A 253 -1.14 -29.40 -8.64
N GLN A 254 -1.10 -28.79 -7.45
CA GLN A 254 -1.92 -29.23 -6.32
C GLN A 254 -3.41 -29.14 -6.63
N ALA A 255 -3.85 -28.09 -7.34
CA ALA A 255 -5.23 -27.98 -7.81
C ALA A 255 -5.58 -29.12 -8.79
N ALA A 256 -4.70 -29.42 -9.75
CA ALA A 256 -4.90 -30.52 -10.69
C ALA A 256 -5.00 -31.89 -10.00
N ILE A 257 -4.13 -32.16 -9.02
CA ILE A 257 -4.18 -33.42 -8.24
C ILE A 257 -5.54 -33.54 -7.55
N PHE A 258 -5.96 -32.50 -6.83
CA PHE A 258 -7.23 -32.49 -6.11
C PHE A 258 -8.42 -32.72 -7.06
N LYS A 259 -8.47 -32.04 -8.20
CA LYS A 259 -9.55 -32.19 -9.17
C LYS A 259 -9.54 -33.56 -9.87
N ALA A 260 -8.36 -34.07 -10.21
CA ALA A 260 -8.22 -35.40 -10.81
C ALA A 260 -8.70 -36.51 -9.88
N GLU A 261 -8.35 -36.43 -8.59
CA GLU A 261 -8.79 -37.39 -7.58
C GLU A 261 -10.29 -37.27 -7.29
N LYS A 262 -10.80 -36.03 -7.14
CA LYS A 262 -12.23 -35.75 -6.92
C LYS A 262 -13.12 -36.29 -8.05
N ASN A 263 -12.69 -36.10 -9.30
CA ASN A 263 -13.46 -36.50 -10.48
C ASN A 263 -13.08 -37.89 -11.02
N LYS A 264 -12.24 -38.66 -10.30
CA LYS A 264 -11.82 -40.02 -10.67
C LYS A 264 -11.26 -40.10 -12.10
N LEU A 265 -10.46 -39.10 -12.50
CA LEU A 265 -9.80 -39.08 -13.81
C LEU A 265 -8.71 -40.16 -13.89
N ALA A 266 -8.13 -40.33 -15.09
CA ALA A 266 -7.02 -41.27 -15.30
C ALA A 266 -5.87 -41.01 -14.31
N ALA A 267 -5.36 -42.08 -13.69
CA ALA A 267 -4.32 -41.99 -12.65
C ALA A 267 -3.04 -41.30 -13.13
N SER A 268 -2.76 -41.33 -14.44
CA SER A 268 -1.64 -40.62 -15.07
C SER A 268 -1.68 -39.12 -14.83
N VAL A 269 -2.86 -38.49 -14.87
CA VAL A 269 -3.01 -37.03 -14.71
C VAL A 269 -2.54 -36.56 -13.33
N GLY A 270 -2.96 -37.29 -12.28
CA GLY A 270 -2.53 -37.03 -10.91
C GLY A 270 -1.05 -37.36 -10.71
N ALA A 271 -0.55 -38.45 -11.30
CA ALA A 271 0.85 -38.85 -11.19
C ALA A 271 1.81 -37.84 -11.84
N GLU A 272 1.50 -37.35 -13.05
CA GLU A 272 2.30 -36.32 -13.73
C GLU A 272 2.36 -35.02 -12.92
N SER A 273 1.23 -34.58 -12.37
CA SER A 273 1.16 -33.39 -11.52
C SER A 273 1.96 -33.57 -10.21
N LYS A 274 1.95 -34.77 -9.61
CA LYS A 274 2.78 -35.09 -8.43
C LYS A 274 4.27 -34.99 -8.75
N VAL A 275 4.71 -35.51 -9.90
CA VAL A 275 6.11 -35.39 -10.35
C VAL A 275 6.50 -33.92 -10.50
N ARG A 276 5.64 -33.10 -11.12
CA ARG A 276 5.89 -31.65 -11.27
C ARG A 276 6.07 -30.94 -9.93
N CYS A 277 5.21 -31.22 -8.95
CA CYS A 277 5.34 -30.67 -7.61
C CYS A 277 6.65 -31.07 -6.93
N ILE A 278 7.05 -32.34 -7.03
CA ILE A 278 8.29 -32.85 -6.41
C ILE A 278 9.51 -32.18 -7.05
N THR A 279 9.57 -32.10 -8.37
CA THR A 279 10.67 -31.42 -9.08
C THR A 279 10.75 -29.95 -8.68
N ALA A 280 9.63 -29.24 -8.66
CA ALA A 280 9.59 -27.84 -8.23
C ALA A 280 10.04 -27.65 -6.77
N ALA A 281 9.63 -28.53 -5.85
CA ALA A 281 10.05 -28.47 -4.46
C ALA A 281 11.56 -28.71 -4.29
N ASN A 282 12.13 -29.65 -5.08
CA ASN A 282 13.57 -29.90 -5.09
C ASN A 282 14.37 -28.68 -5.60
N GLU A 283 13.88 -27.98 -6.62
CA GLU A 283 14.51 -26.76 -7.10
C GLU A 283 14.45 -25.63 -6.06
N ILE A 284 13.31 -25.44 -5.39
CA ILE A 284 13.20 -24.49 -4.27
C ILE A 284 14.24 -24.81 -3.18
N ALA A 285 14.33 -26.08 -2.76
CA ALA A 285 15.30 -26.52 -1.76
C ALA A 285 16.75 -26.34 -2.23
N SER A 286 17.01 -26.46 -3.54
CA SER A 286 18.31 -26.18 -4.15
C SER A 286 18.68 -24.70 -4.05
N ILE A 287 17.77 -23.82 -4.47
CA ILE A 287 17.96 -22.37 -4.38
C ILE A 287 18.16 -21.94 -2.91
N MET A 288 17.33 -22.45 -1.99
CA MET A 288 17.46 -22.16 -0.55
C MET A 288 18.83 -22.55 0.01
N ARG A 289 19.38 -23.71 -0.39
CA ARG A 289 20.73 -24.14 0.00
C ARG A 289 21.82 -23.26 -0.58
N THR A 290 21.63 -22.74 -1.80
CA THR A 290 22.60 -21.83 -2.43
C THR A 290 22.66 -20.50 -1.69
N ILE A 291 21.51 -19.96 -1.26
CA ILE A 291 21.44 -18.62 -0.62
C ILE A 291 21.59 -18.65 0.90
N SER A 292 21.52 -19.82 1.57
CA SER A 292 21.49 -19.91 3.05
C SER A 292 22.74 -19.36 3.74
N HIS A 293 23.82 -19.16 3.00
CA HIS A 293 25.08 -18.60 3.48
C HIS A 293 25.34 -17.16 3.00
N MET A 294 24.40 -16.55 2.26
CA MET A 294 24.53 -15.22 1.71
C MET A 294 23.70 -14.23 2.54
N ASP A 295 24.30 -13.13 2.99
CA ASP A 295 23.56 -12.01 3.54
C ASP A 295 23.21 -11.05 2.38
N LEU A 296 22.08 -11.32 1.72
CA LEU A 296 21.61 -10.53 0.58
C LEU A 296 21.33 -9.05 0.94
N ALA A 297 21.21 -8.71 2.22
CA ALA A 297 21.06 -7.32 2.67
C ALA A 297 22.43 -6.63 2.81
N ALA A 298 23.42 -7.31 3.39
CA ALA A 298 24.78 -6.79 3.53
C ALA A 298 25.57 -6.79 2.22
N ASP A 299 25.35 -7.77 1.34
CA ASP A 299 26.06 -7.89 0.06
C ASP A 299 25.78 -6.71 -0.88
N LYS A 300 24.60 -6.08 -0.79
CA LYS A 300 24.27 -4.87 -1.55
C LYS A 300 25.06 -3.65 -1.05
N GLU A 301 25.24 -3.53 0.26
CA GLU A 301 26.08 -2.49 0.86
C GLU A 301 27.56 -2.72 0.54
N ALA A 302 28.03 -3.97 0.59
CA ALA A 302 29.39 -4.34 0.21
C ALA A 302 29.65 -4.10 -1.29
N LEU A 303 28.69 -4.38 -2.17
CA LEU A 303 28.79 -4.10 -3.61
C LEU A 303 28.88 -2.58 -3.88
N LEU A 304 28.01 -1.79 -3.24
CA LEU A 304 28.03 -0.33 -3.35
C LEU A 304 29.32 0.29 -2.78
N VAL A 305 29.84 -0.26 -1.68
CA VAL A 305 31.12 0.14 -1.10
C VAL A 305 32.25 -0.21 -2.06
N ARG A 306 32.24 -1.41 -2.63
CA ARG A 306 33.26 -1.87 -3.59
C ARG A 306 33.28 -1.05 -4.89
N GLU A 307 32.11 -0.72 -5.45
CA GLU A 307 32.01 0.18 -6.60
C GLU A 307 32.56 1.58 -6.29
N LYS A 308 32.31 2.08 -5.07
CA LYS A 308 32.88 3.36 -4.60
C LYS A 308 34.38 3.27 -4.37
N GLU A 309 34.88 2.17 -3.81
CA GLU A 309 36.31 1.92 -3.61
C GLU A 309 37.07 1.80 -4.93
N GLU A 310 36.51 1.11 -5.94
CA GLU A 310 37.07 1.05 -7.29
C GLU A 310 37.14 2.45 -7.93
N ARG A 311 36.11 3.27 -7.71
CA ARG A 311 36.11 4.66 -8.19
C ARG A 311 37.15 5.52 -7.47
N ILE A 312 37.35 5.33 -6.17
CA ILE A 312 38.39 6.01 -5.39
C ILE A 312 39.78 5.58 -5.88
N ALA A 313 40.02 4.29 -6.05
CA ALA A 313 41.29 3.75 -6.54
C ALA A 313 41.63 4.28 -7.95
N GLN A 314 40.62 4.45 -8.82
CA GLN A 314 40.78 5.08 -10.12
C GLN A 314 41.27 6.53 -9.99
N LEU A 315 40.63 7.33 -9.13
CA LEU A 315 41.01 8.73 -8.89
C LEU A 315 42.39 8.85 -8.24
N GLU A 316 42.74 7.96 -7.31
CA GLU A 316 44.07 7.91 -6.70
C GLU A 316 45.17 7.56 -7.71
N GLY A 317 44.87 6.66 -8.66
CA GLY A 317 45.76 6.34 -9.78
C GLY A 317 46.02 7.54 -10.69
N GLU A 318 44.98 8.30 -11.02
CA GLU A 318 45.08 9.56 -11.77
C GLU A 318 45.93 10.60 -11.02
N MET A 319 45.72 10.76 -9.71
CA MET A 319 46.56 11.64 -8.87
C MET A 319 48.01 11.20 -8.79
N GLY A 320 48.28 9.88 -8.73
CA GLY A 320 49.63 9.33 -8.72
C GLY A 320 50.38 9.56 -10.04
N LEU A 321 49.69 9.52 -11.18
CA LEU A 321 50.26 9.89 -12.48
C LEU A 321 50.65 11.36 -12.52
N VAL A 322 49.77 12.25 -12.07
CA VAL A 322 50.04 13.70 -11.97
C VAL A 322 51.25 13.98 -11.06
N ARG A 323 51.37 13.27 -9.94
CA ARG A 323 52.52 13.38 -9.03
C ARG A 323 53.84 12.94 -9.68
N ARG A 324 53.86 11.81 -10.39
CA ARG A 324 55.06 11.31 -11.09
C ARG A 324 55.46 12.17 -12.28
N ASP A 325 54.51 12.78 -12.96
CA ASP A 325 54.78 13.76 -14.02
C ASP A 325 55.42 15.02 -13.42
N PHE A 326 54.94 15.46 -12.26
CA PHE A 326 55.52 16.58 -11.51
C PHE A 326 56.94 16.29 -11.00
N GLU A 327 57.21 15.08 -10.49
CA GLU A 327 58.54 14.63 -10.06
C GLU A 327 59.52 14.49 -11.22
N ARG A 328 59.07 13.96 -12.37
CA ARG A 328 59.89 13.94 -13.60
C ARG A 328 60.23 15.33 -14.10
N GLU A 329 59.30 16.28 -14.00
CA GLU A 329 59.56 17.69 -14.37
C GLU A 329 60.49 18.39 -13.36
N LEU A 330 60.54 17.97 -12.08
CA LEU A 330 61.59 18.35 -11.12
C LEU A 330 62.96 17.92 -11.63
N GLU A 331 63.13 16.62 -11.87
CA GLU A 331 64.43 16.01 -12.17
C GLU A 331 64.99 16.55 -13.49
N ARG A 332 64.13 16.82 -14.47
CA ARG A 332 64.52 17.36 -15.78
C ARG A 332 65.12 18.78 -15.72
N ARG A 333 64.92 19.51 -14.61
CA ARG A 333 65.27 20.95 -14.51
C ARG A 333 66.27 21.30 -13.42
N VAL A 334 66.86 20.31 -12.76
CA VAL A 334 67.98 20.50 -11.80
C VAL A 334 69.24 21.11 -12.46
N GLY A 335 69.28 21.26 -13.80
CA GLY A 335 70.40 21.85 -14.54
C GLY A 335 70.28 23.32 -14.97
N GLN A 336 69.25 24.09 -14.57
CA GLN A 336 69.07 25.48 -15.03
C GLN A 336 68.84 26.47 -13.87
N SER A 337 69.70 27.50 -13.83
CA SER A 337 69.71 28.74 -13.00
C SER A 337 68.96 28.68 -11.66
N GLU A 338 69.72 28.50 -10.58
CA GLU A 338 69.25 28.27 -9.19
C GLU A 338 68.35 29.38 -8.61
N SER A 339 68.39 30.61 -9.14
CA SER A 339 67.71 31.77 -8.55
C SER A 339 66.21 31.84 -8.92
N GLU A 340 65.83 31.50 -10.16
CA GLU A 340 64.43 31.52 -10.60
C GLU A 340 63.67 30.28 -10.12
N THR A 341 64.35 29.14 -10.01
CA THR A 341 63.79 27.89 -9.46
C THR A 341 63.49 28.02 -7.98
N ALA A 342 64.35 28.66 -7.19
CA ALA A 342 64.13 28.85 -5.75
C ALA A 342 62.87 29.68 -5.46
N SER A 343 62.64 30.78 -6.21
CA SER A 343 61.44 31.62 -6.07
C SER A 343 60.15 30.87 -6.43
N LEU A 344 60.19 30.07 -7.51
CA LEU A 344 59.04 29.27 -7.95
C LEU A 344 58.73 28.13 -6.96
N TRP A 345 59.77 27.51 -6.38
CA TRP A 345 59.63 26.51 -5.31
C TRP A 345 59.11 27.10 -4.00
N GLN A 346 59.54 28.32 -3.65
CA GLN A 346 59.02 29.03 -2.49
C GLN A 346 57.54 29.38 -2.68
N GLY A 347 57.13 29.72 -3.91
CA GLY A 347 55.71 29.89 -4.29
C GLY A 347 54.90 28.60 -4.21
N LYS A 348 55.45 27.47 -4.69
CA LYS A 348 54.79 26.16 -4.60
C LYS A 348 54.70 25.63 -3.17
N TYR A 349 55.77 25.76 -2.39
CA TYR A 349 55.80 25.37 -0.97
C TYR A 349 54.83 26.22 -0.15
N SER A 350 54.79 27.54 -0.36
CA SER A 350 53.82 28.40 0.33
C SER A 350 52.38 28.06 -0.03
N THR A 351 52.11 27.71 -1.29
CA THR A 351 50.78 27.27 -1.74
C THR A 351 50.38 25.94 -1.08
N LEU A 352 51.29 24.95 -1.06
CA LEU A 352 51.05 23.65 -0.45
C LEU A 352 50.91 23.75 1.09
N ASN A 353 51.72 24.58 1.74
CA ASN A 353 51.64 24.83 3.18
C ASN A 353 50.32 25.51 3.56
N ARG A 354 49.82 26.42 2.72
CA ARG A 354 48.48 27.00 2.88
C ARG A 354 47.39 25.94 2.78
N GLN A 355 47.46 25.07 1.78
CA GLN A 355 46.50 23.96 1.63
C GLN A 355 46.54 22.98 2.82
N PHE A 356 47.73 22.70 3.35
CA PHE A 356 47.87 21.87 4.55
C PHE A 356 47.23 22.51 5.79
N LEU A 357 47.45 23.81 6.00
CA LEU A 357 46.85 24.55 7.12
C LEU A 357 45.32 24.64 7.00
N GLU A 358 44.79 24.79 5.78
CA GLU A 358 43.35 24.74 5.50
C GLU A 358 42.78 23.36 5.85
N ALA A 359 43.41 22.27 5.38
CA ALA A 359 42.99 20.91 5.69
C ALA A 359 43.08 20.56 7.19
N ASP A 360 44.12 21.01 7.89
CA ASP A 360 44.26 20.81 9.34
C ASP A 360 43.19 21.57 10.13
N THR A 361 42.82 22.77 9.67
CA THR A 361 41.71 23.54 10.26
C THR A 361 40.38 22.84 10.05
N GLU A 362 40.13 22.32 8.84
CA GLU A 362 38.93 21.55 8.53
C GLU A 362 38.82 20.27 9.37
N LEU A 363 39.94 19.55 9.56
CA LEU A 363 39.99 18.36 10.40
C LEU A 363 39.64 18.67 11.87
N ARG A 364 40.11 19.80 12.41
CA ARG A 364 39.77 20.22 13.78
C ARG A 364 38.29 20.56 13.92
N LEU A 365 37.71 21.23 12.93
CA LEU A 365 36.27 21.54 12.91
C LEU A 365 35.43 20.25 12.84
N LEU A 366 35.82 19.29 12.01
CA LEU A 366 35.14 18.00 11.91
C LEU A 366 35.23 17.19 13.20
N ARG A 367 36.37 17.23 13.91
CA ARG A 367 36.51 16.61 15.23
C ARG A 367 35.59 17.26 16.27
N ALA A 368 35.52 18.59 16.31
CA ALA A 368 34.62 19.31 17.20
C ALA A 368 33.14 19.01 16.90
N GLU A 369 32.77 18.87 15.62
CA GLU A 369 31.43 18.45 15.22
C GLU A 369 31.14 17.00 15.64
N ALA A 370 32.11 16.10 15.53
CA ALA A 370 31.98 14.71 15.98
C ALA A 370 31.76 14.62 17.50
N GLU A 371 32.50 15.40 18.30
CA GLU A 371 32.32 15.49 19.75
C GLU A 371 30.93 16.04 20.11
N ARG A 372 30.46 17.09 19.42
CA ARG A 372 29.11 17.61 19.60
C ARG A 372 28.04 16.57 19.27
N ARG A 373 28.20 15.84 18.17
CA ARG A 373 27.29 14.74 17.78
C ARG A 373 27.29 13.60 18.79
N GLN A 374 28.43 13.35 19.43
CA GLN A 374 28.54 12.34 20.49
C GLN A 374 27.79 12.79 21.76
N ALA A 375 27.91 14.06 22.15
CA ALA A 375 27.14 14.61 23.27
C ALA A 375 25.62 14.59 23.00
N GLU A 376 25.19 14.96 21.78
CA GLU A 376 23.77 14.87 21.37
C GLU A 376 23.25 13.42 21.43
N ARG A 377 24.09 12.42 21.09
CA ARG A 377 23.73 10.99 21.22
C ARG A 377 23.55 10.55 22.66
N GLU A 378 24.42 11.01 23.56
CA GLU A 378 24.34 10.69 25.00
C GLU A 378 23.08 11.29 25.63
N GLU A 379 22.74 12.54 25.29
CA GLU A 379 21.50 13.17 25.74
C GLU A 379 20.26 12.42 25.22
N LEU A 380 20.28 12.03 23.94
CA LEU A 380 19.21 11.22 23.35
C LEU A 380 19.10 9.84 24.01
N ALA A 381 20.22 9.23 24.42
CA ALA A 381 20.23 7.96 25.15
C ALA A 381 19.60 8.10 26.55
N GLN A 382 19.85 9.20 27.26
CA GLN A 382 19.20 9.45 28.55
C GLN A 382 17.69 9.70 28.40
N ARG A 383 17.29 10.51 27.41
CA ARG A 383 15.88 10.73 27.07
C ARG A 383 15.20 9.42 26.64
N TRP A 384 15.92 8.54 25.97
CA TRP A 384 15.48 7.21 25.58
C TRP A 384 15.18 6.32 26.78
N GLU A 385 16.06 6.28 27.77
CA GLU A 385 15.84 5.49 28.99
C GLU A 385 14.64 5.99 29.81
N ALA A 386 14.40 7.30 29.81
CA ALA A 386 13.18 7.88 30.39
C ALA A 386 11.93 7.41 29.63
N LEU A 387 11.92 7.53 28.29
CA LEU A 387 10.81 7.09 27.45
C LEU A 387 10.54 5.59 27.57
N ARG A 388 11.60 4.77 27.71
CA ARG A 388 11.52 3.31 27.89
C ARG A 388 10.87 2.93 29.21
N ARG A 389 11.01 3.75 30.26
CA ARG A 389 10.29 3.55 31.53
C ARG A 389 8.80 3.90 31.38
N GLU A 390 8.48 4.98 30.69
CA GLU A 390 7.10 5.37 30.39
C GLU A 390 6.38 4.34 29.51
N LEU A 391 7.06 3.80 28.49
CA LEU A 391 6.51 2.79 27.60
C LEU A 391 6.18 1.50 28.35
N ARG A 392 7.06 1.05 29.26
CA ARG A 392 6.78 -0.12 30.13
C ARG A 392 5.52 0.08 30.97
N GLN A 393 5.29 1.29 31.48
CA GLN A 393 4.06 1.62 32.21
C GLN A 393 2.83 1.71 31.29
N ALA A 394 3.00 2.08 30.02
CA ALA A 394 1.92 2.10 29.04
C ALA A 394 1.52 0.68 28.59
N ASP A 395 2.48 -0.21 28.36
CA ASP A 395 2.23 -1.61 28.00
C ASP A 395 1.46 -2.37 29.08
N GLU A 396 1.81 -2.13 30.35
CA GLU A 396 1.09 -2.75 31.47
C GLU A 396 -0.38 -2.28 31.52
N ARG A 397 -0.64 -0.99 31.24
CA ARG A 397 -2.00 -0.44 31.13
C ARG A 397 -2.74 -1.01 29.92
N LEU A 398 -2.05 -1.23 28.80
CA LEU A 398 -2.64 -1.78 27.58
C LEU A 398 -3.06 -3.24 27.79
N ARG A 399 -2.23 -4.04 28.47
CA ARG A 399 -2.56 -5.43 28.84
C ARG A 399 -3.83 -5.52 29.68
N GLN A 400 -3.97 -4.64 30.68
CA GLN A 400 -5.18 -4.57 31.51
C GLN A 400 -6.43 -4.23 30.68
N ARG A 401 -6.31 -3.33 29.71
CA ARG A 401 -7.41 -2.97 28.78
C ARG A 401 -7.73 -4.09 27.80
N ASP A 402 -6.74 -4.83 27.30
CA ASP A 402 -6.95 -5.95 26.38
C ASP A 402 -7.67 -7.12 27.06
N ASP A 403 -7.36 -7.39 28.33
CA ASP A 403 -8.08 -8.40 29.13
C ASP A 403 -9.56 -8.00 29.33
N GLU A 404 -9.82 -6.70 29.54
CA GLU A 404 -11.18 -6.15 29.64
C GLU A 404 -11.94 -6.26 28.30
N VAL A 405 -11.30 -5.91 27.18
CA VAL A 405 -11.87 -6.07 25.84
C VAL A 405 -12.15 -7.54 25.51
N ARG A 406 -11.28 -8.47 25.90
CA ARG A 406 -11.51 -9.92 25.73
C ARG A 406 -12.74 -10.37 26.50
N ARG A 407 -12.92 -9.88 27.74
CA ARG A 407 -14.11 -10.17 28.56
C ARG A 407 -15.39 -9.64 27.92
N LEU A 408 -15.38 -8.39 27.45
CA LEU A 408 -16.54 -7.78 26.77
C LEU A 408 -16.88 -8.49 25.46
N ARG A 409 -15.88 -8.90 24.66
CA ARG A 409 -16.09 -9.69 23.43
C ARG A 409 -16.66 -11.08 23.69
N ALA A 410 -16.32 -11.70 24.82
CA ALA A 410 -16.93 -12.98 25.22
C ALA A 410 -18.42 -12.80 25.52
N GLN A 411 -18.81 -11.71 26.19
CA GLN A 411 -20.22 -11.38 26.45
C GLN A 411 -21.00 -11.09 25.16
N VAL A 412 -20.42 -10.31 24.22
CA VAL A 412 -21.03 -10.01 22.92
C VAL A 412 -21.21 -11.27 22.07
N ARG A 413 -20.26 -12.21 22.10
CA ARG A 413 -20.41 -13.50 21.41
C ARG A 413 -21.56 -14.33 21.99
N GLY A 414 -21.66 -14.41 23.32
CA GLY A 414 -22.79 -15.07 23.98
C GLY A 414 -24.14 -14.46 23.58
N LEU A 415 -24.21 -13.14 23.46
CA LEU A 415 -25.40 -12.44 22.95
C LEU A 415 -25.67 -12.73 21.47
N LYS A 416 -24.63 -12.77 20.64
CA LYS A 416 -24.75 -13.02 19.19
C LYS A 416 -25.23 -14.44 18.91
N ASP A 417 -24.74 -15.43 19.64
CA ASP A 417 -25.16 -16.83 19.50
C ASP A 417 -26.63 -17.01 19.92
N PHE A 418 -27.06 -16.30 20.98
CA PHE A 418 -28.47 -16.24 21.38
C PHE A 418 -29.38 -15.64 20.29
N VAL A 419 -28.95 -14.54 19.65
CA VAL A 419 -29.71 -13.89 18.57
C VAL A 419 -29.73 -14.73 17.29
N ASN A 420 -28.59 -15.34 16.91
CA ASN A 420 -28.50 -16.19 15.71
C ASN A 420 -29.39 -17.43 15.80
N THR A 421 -29.59 -17.97 17.01
CA THR A 421 -30.48 -19.11 17.23
C THR A 421 -31.96 -18.69 17.09
N SER A 422 -32.27 -17.39 17.16
CA SER A 422 -33.62 -16.86 17.26
C SER A 422 -34.18 -16.24 15.95
N THR A 423 -33.38 -16.04 14.89
CA THR A 423 -33.81 -15.26 13.70
C THR A 423 -33.50 -15.88 12.33
N ARG A 424 -33.64 -17.20 12.15
CA ARG A 424 -33.58 -17.78 10.79
C ARG A 424 -34.90 -17.57 10.04
N SER A 425 -34.88 -16.78 8.96
CA SER A 425 -35.91 -16.76 7.92
C SER A 425 -35.30 -16.57 6.53
N ASP A 426 -35.76 -17.36 5.56
CA ASP A 426 -35.28 -17.45 4.17
C ASP A 426 -35.79 -16.30 3.26
N GLY A 427 -34.98 -15.94 2.25
CA GLY A 427 -35.44 -15.25 1.02
C GLY A 427 -34.73 -13.95 0.61
N GLN A 428 -33.43 -13.99 0.26
CA GLN A 428 -32.73 -12.82 -0.31
C GLN A 428 -32.88 -12.69 -1.84
N THR A 429 -33.26 -11.50 -2.30
CA THR A 429 -33.26 -11.06 -3.71
C THR A 429 -31.85 -10.59 -4.14
N SER A 430 -31.49 -10.74 -5.42
CA SER A 430 -30.16 -10.33 -5.93
C SER A 430 -30.03 -8.82 -6.20
N ASP A 431 -28.80 -8.30 -6.12
CA ASP A 431 -28.48 -6.88 -6.32
C ASP A 431 -28.81 -6.36 -7.73
N GLU A 432 -28.74 -7.23 -8.74
CA GLU A 432 -29.11 -6.88 -10.12
C GLU A 432 -30.59 -6.52 -10.22
N VAL A 433 -31.47 -7.31 -9.60
CA VAL A 433 -32.92 -7.07 -9.58
C VAL A 433 -33.24 -5.76 -8.84
N PHE A 434 -32.50 -5.47 -7.77
CA PHE A 434 -32.66 -4.24 -7.01
C PHE A 434 -32.23 -3.00 -7.83
N SER A 435 -31.06 -3.04 -8.47
CA SER A 435 -30.57 -1.96 -9.34
C SER A 435 -31.58 -1.63 -10.44
N ASP A 436 -32.12 -2.67 -11.07
CA ASP A 436 -33.07 -2.56 -12.17
C ASP A 436 -34.42 -1.96 -11.72
N ALA A 437 -34.88 -2.31 -10.51
CA ALA A 437 -36.06 -1.72 -9.89
C ALA A 437 -35.84 -0.25 -9.52
N MET A 438 -34.66 0.10 -8.99
CA MET A 438 -34.32 1.47 -8.62
C MET A 438 -34.20 2.39 -9.84
N ALA A 439 -33.66 1.90 -10.96
CA ALA A 439 -33.63 2.65 -12.21
C ALA A 439 -35.04 2.95 -12.74
N ARG A 440 -35.95 1.96 -12.68
CA ARG A 440 -37.37 2.15 -13.04
C ARG A 440 -38.07 3.17 -12.15
N LEU A 441 -37.78 3.15 -10.84
CA LEU A 441 -38.29 4.12 -9.89
C LEU A 441 -37.82 5.54 -10.22
N GLY A 442 -36.51 5.72 -10.47
CA GLY A 442 -35.93 7.03 -10.84
C GLY A 442 -36.56 7.64 -12.09
N ASN A 443 -36.70 6.83 -13.15
CA ASN A 443 -37.34 7.26 -14.40
C ASN A 443 -38.84 7.57 -14.21
N GLY A 444 -39.54 6.74 -13.43
CA GLY A 444 -40.95 6.97 -13.09
C GLY A 444 -41.15 8.28 -12.33
N LEU A 445 -40.29 8.57 -11.35
CA LEU A 445 -40.35 9.79 -10.54
C LEU A 445 -40.10 11.05 -11.39
N GLN A 446 -39.08 11.03 -12.26
CA GLN A 446 -38.79 12.15 -13.16
C GLN A 446 -39.99 12.45 -14.07
N ASN A 447 -40.59 11.42 -14.65
CA ASN A 447 -41.78 11.55 -15.51
C ASN A 447 -43.00 12.05 -14.72
N TRP A 448 -43.21 11.56 -13.51
CA TRP A 448 -44.30 12.00 -12.64
C TRP A 448 -44.21 13.50 -12.33
N VAL A 449 -43.01 13.99 -11.98
CA VAL A 449 -42.79 15.42 -11.73
C VAL A 449 -43.05 16.25 -12.99
N ILE A 450 -42.61 15.79 -14.16
CA ILE A 450 -42.89 16.47 -15.42
C ILE A 450 -44.40 16.51 -15.69
N VAL A 451 -45.11 15.38 -15.56
CA VAL A 451 -46.55 15.32 -15.85
C VAL A 451 -47.36 16.24 -14.94
N HIS A 452 -47.05 16.27 -13.64
CA HIS A 452 -47.86 17.00 -12.67
C HIS A 452 -47.44 18.46 -12.45
N PHE A 453 -46.17 18.81 -12.68
CA PHE A 453 -45.65 20.15 -12.37
C PHE A 453 -45.12 20.95 -13.57
N LYS A 454 -45.12 20.39 -14.79
CA LYS A 454 -44.70 21.13 -16.00
C LYS A 454 -45.47 22.43 -16.24
N ARG A 455 -46.73 22.52 -15.79
CA ARG A 455 -47.58 23.71 -15.93
C ARG A 455 -47.76 24.52 -14.64
N ALA A 456 -47.17 24.09 -13.53
CA ALA A 456 -47.24 24.87 -12.29
C ALA A 456 -46.55 26.23 -12.51
N ARG A 457 -46.98 27.29 -11.85
CA ARG A 457 -46.21 28.54 -11.70
C ARG A 457 -45.45 28.46 -10.37
N LEU A 458 -44.15 28.74 -10.36
CA LEU A 458 -43.42 28.85 -9.10
C LEU A 458 -43.75 30.24 -8.58
N VAL A 459 -44.13 30.35 -7.31
CA VAL A 459 -44.19 31.64 -6.61
C VAL A 459 -42.78 32.24 -6.65
N ASP A 460 -42.67 33.56 -6.75
CA ASP A 460 -41.36 34.22 -6.67
C ASP A 460 -40.71 33.82 -5.34
N LEU A 461 -39.47 33.30 -5.38
CA LEU A 461 -38.78 32.86 -4.17
C LEU A 461 -38.61 34.01 -3.15
N SER A 462 -38.66 35.26 -3.62
CA SER A 462 -38.64 36.46 -2.78
C SER A 462 -39.96 36.73 -2.03
N GLU A 463 -41.07 36.10 -2.43
CA GLU A 463 -42.39 36.18 -1.78
C GLU A 463 -42.64 35.05 -0.79
N LEU A 464 -41.72 34.07 -0.70
CA LEU A 464 -41.82 32.98 0.27
C LEU A 464 -41.42 33.45 1.67
N ASP A 465 -42.06 32.88 2.69
CA ASP A 465 -41.71 33.13 4.08
C ASP A 465 -40.36 32.47 4.43
N LYS A 466 -39.69 33.03 5.45
CA LYS A 466 -38.35 32.60 5.86
C LYS A 466 -38.30 31.13 6.30
N ALA A 467 -39.39 30.58 6.83
CA ALA A 467 -39.44 29.18 7.24
C ALA A 467 -39.41 28.24 6.01
N THR A 468 -40.25 28.51 5.00
CA THR A 468 -40.26 27.74 3.75
C THR A 468 -38.95 27.85 2.98
N LEU A 469 -38.30 29.02 2.98
CA LEU A 469 -36.96 29.18 2.38
C LEU A 469 -35.89 28.39 3.14
N GLY A 470 -35.99 28.30 4.47
CA GLY A 470 -35.14 27.45 5.30
C GLY A 470 -35.28 25.97 4.95
N GLU A 471 -36.52 25.46 4.90
CA GLU A 471 -36.80 24.07 4.52
C GLU A 471 -36.33 23.76 3.09
N LEU A 472 -36.51 24.68 2.15
CA LEU A 472 -36.02 24.53 0.77
C LEU A 472 -34.48 24.47 0.71
N GLY A 473 -33.81 25.27 1.55
CA GLY A 473 -32.35 25.25 1.71
C GLY A 473 -31.81 23.96 2.30
N GLU A 474 -32.52 23.35 3.24
CA GLU A 474 -32.16 22.04 3.80
C GLU A 474 -32.38 20.90 2.80
N LEU A 475 -33.47 20.95 2.04
CA LEU A 475 -33.79 19.92 1.04
C LEU A 475 -32.87 20.00 -0.18
N VAL A 476 -32.57 21.21 -0.66
CA VAL A 476 -31.72 21.45 -1.84
C VAL A 476 -30.81 22.65 -1.58
N PRO A 477 -29.58 22.46 -1.04
CA PRO A 477 -28.68 23.56 -0.67
C PRO A 477 -28.31 24.54 -1.80
N VAL A 478 -28.50 24.13 -3.06
CA VAL A 478 -28.25 24.92 -4.27
C VAL A 478 -29.54 25.37 -4.99
N TYR A 479 -30.65 25.48 -4.26
CA TYR A 479 -31.97 25.78 -4.86
C TYR A 479 -31.97 27.10 -5.65
N GLU A 480 -31.19 28.10 -5.25
CA GLU A 480 -31.14 29.41 -5.91
C GLU A 480 -30.56 29.37 -7.33
N GLU A 481 -29.57 28.49 -7.57
CA GLU A 481 -28.96 28.30 -8.89
C GLU A 481 -29.84 27.44 -9.81
N LEU A 482 -30.48 26.41 -9.24
CA LEU A 482 -31.40 25.53 -9.96
C LEU A 482 -32.70 26.23 -10.34
N ALA A 483 -33.23 27.09 -9.46
CA ALA A 483 -34.39 27.93 -9.74
C ALA A 483 -34.14 28.88 -10.93
N ARG A 484 -32.92 29.42 -11.04
CA ARG A 484 -32.50 30.33 -12.11
C ARG A 484 -32.35 29.65 -13.47
N THR A 485 -31.88 28.40 -13.46
CA THR A 485 -31.52 27.67 -14.69
C THR A 485 -32.69 26.88 -15.27
N ALA A 486 -33.40 26.10 -14.44
CA ALA A 486 -34.58 25.35 -14.91
C ALA A 486 -35.43 24.80 -13.76
N LYS A 487 -36.67 25.32 -13.68
CA LYS A 487 -37.71 25.00 -12.70
C LYS A 487 -37.94 23.49 -12.47
N ILE A 488 -37.98 22.70 -13.54
CA ILE A 488 -38.35 21.29 -13.46
C ILE A 488 -37.28 20.50 -12.69
N TYR A 489 -35.99 20.85 -12.85
CA TYR A 489 -34.92 20.19 -12.12
C TYR A 489 -34.94 20.51 -10.64
N LEU A 490 -35.30 21.73 -10.25
CA LEU A 490 -35.50 22.07 -8.84
C LEU A 490 -36.60 21.19 -8.21
N LEU A 491 -37.76 21.09 -8.87
CA LEU A 491 -38.86 20.26 -8.38
C LEU A 491 -38.52 18.77 -8.37
N GLN A 492 -37.78 18.27 -9.37
CA GLN A 492 -37.28 16.89 -9.37
C GLN A 492 -36.32 16.63 -8.22
N SER A 493 -35.41 17.56 -7.91
CA SER A 493 -34.50 17.45 -6.77
C SER A 493 -35.24 17.48 -5.43
N VAL A 494 -36.22 18.37 -5.27
CA VAL A 494 -37.06 18.44 -4.06
C VAL A 494 -37.84 17.13 -3.86
N VAL A 495 -38.55 16.65 -4.88
CA VAL A 495 -39.34 15.41 -4.78
C VAL A 495 -38.43 14.18 -4.57
N SER A 496 -37.26 14.14 -5.22
CA SER A 496 -36.29 13.06 -5.01
C SER A 496 -35.74 13.07 -3.58
N ARG A 497 -35.43 14.25 -3.03
CA ARG A 497 -34.92 14.37 -1.65
C ARG A 497 -35.98 13.95 -0.63
N ILE A 498 -37.22 14.43 -0.79
CA ILE A 498 -38.35 14.02 0.06
C ILE A 498 -38.55 12.52 0.00
N LEU A 499 -38.53 11.92 -1.21
CA LEU A 499 -38.66 10.48 -1.35
C LEU A 499 -37.50 9.73 -0.69
N VAL A 500 -36.26 10.21 -0.82
CA VAL A 500 -35.09 9.65 -0.12
C VAL A 500 -35.25 9.75 1.39
N GLU A 501 -35.75 10.86 1.94
CA GLU A 501 -36.00 10.97 3.38
C GLU A 501 -37.16 10.09 3.86
N MET A 502 -38.19 9.91 3.03
CA MET A 502 -39.30 9.03 3.36
C MET A 502 -38.89 7.55 3.30
N VAL A 503 -38.09 7.16 2.30
CA VAL A 503 -37.63 5.78 2.10
C VAL A 503 -36.48 5.41 3.04
N PHE A 504 -35.54 6.33 3.28
CA PHE A 504 -34.37 6.15 4.15
C PHE A 504 -34.50 6.88 5.50
N GLY A 505 -35.72 7.27 5.90
CA GLY A 505 -36.02 7.78 7.24
C GLY A 505 -35.96 6.74 8.36
N ALA A 506 -35.57 5.51 8.01
CA ALA A 506 -35.17 4.46 8.95
C ALA A 506 -33.71 4.69 9.38
N TYR A 507 -33.40 4.48 10.66
CA TYR A 507 -32.05 4.71 11.21
C TYR A 507 -30.97 3.92 10.47
N PHE A 508 -31.32 2.72 9.99
CA PHE A 508 -30.44 1.86 9.23
C PHE A 508 -31.28 0.88 8.39
N VAL A 509 -30.81 0.58 7.18
CA VAL A 509 -31.49 -0.38 6.30
C VAL A 509 -31.49 -1.76 6.95
N GLY A 510 -32.66 -2.40 7.02
CA GLY A 510 -32.82 -3.75 7.60
C GLY A 510 -33.19 -3.77 9.09
N LEU A 511 -33.33 -2.61 9.75
CA LEU A 511 -33.95 -2.56 11.08
C LEU A 511 -35.45 -2.74 10.98
N SER A 512 -36.03 -3.49 11.93
CA SER A 512 -37.48 -3.59 12.05
C SER A 512 -38.08 -2.26 12.53
N ASP A 513 -39.40 -2.10 12.35
CA ASP A 513 -40.12 -0.93 12.86
C ASP A 513 -40.00 -0.78 14.38
N GLU A 514 -39.92 -1.90 15.10
CA GLU A 514 -39.73 -1.92 16.55
C GLU A 514 -38.34 -1.42 16.96
N GLN A 515 -37.29 -1.89 16.28
CA GLN A 515 -35.92 -1.43 16.53
C GLN A 515 -35.78 0.06 16.20
N THR A 516 -36.36 0.48 15.08
CA THR A 516 -36.43 1.90 14.69
C THR A 516 -37.15 2.72 15.75
N ARG A 517 -38.24 2.21 16.33
CA ARG A 517 -38.96 2.86 17.44
C ARG A 517 -38.10 2.97 18.70
N HIS A 518 -37.35 1.93 19.06
CA HIS A 518 -36.43 1.97 20.21
C HIS A 518 -35.29 2.98 19.99
N PHE A 519 -34.75 3.10 18.78
CA PHE A 519 -33.78 4.15 18.45
C PHE A 519 -34.40 5.55 18.55
N ARG A 520 -35.62 5.76 18.04
CA ARG A 520 -36.35 7.03 18.21
C ARG A 520 -36.62 7.36 19.67
N GLN A 521 -37.00 6.39 20.49
CA GLN A 521 -37.21 6.57 21.92
C GLN A 521 -35.92 6.90 22.65
N THR A 522 -34.82 6.23 22.30
CA THR A 522 -33.48 6.53 22.83
C THR A 522 -33.07 7.94 22.46
N GLU A 523 -33.29 8.35 21.21
CA GLU A 523 -33.01 9.71 20.78
C GLU A 523 -33.88 10.73 21.53
N THR A 524 -35.19 10.48 21.65
CA THR A 524 -36.13 11.34 22.40
C THR A 524 -35.71 11.48 23.86
N LEU A 525 -35.28 10.38 24.49
CA LEU A 525 -34.73 10.37 25.84
C LEU A 525 -33.43 11.19 25.90
N LEU A 526 -32.51 11.01 24.94
CA LEU A 526 -31.29 11.81 24.85
C LEU A 526 -31.58 13.31 24.64
N ARG A 527 -32.63 13.66 23.88
CA ARG A 527 -33.12 15.04 23.74
C ARG A 527 -33.73 15.58 25.02
N SER A 528 -34.34 14.74 25.85
CA SER A 528 -34.88 15.18 27.14
C SER A 528 -33.80 15.58 28.15
N PHE A 529 -32.55 15.15 27.93
CA PHE A 529 -31.40 15.50 28.77
C PHE A 529 -30.63 16.75 28.32
N ASP A 530 -30.89 17.27 27.12
CA ASP A 530 -30.18 18.44 26.56
C ASP A 530 -31.14 19.35 25.76
N ALA A 531 -31.19 20.63 26.11
CA ALA A 531 -32.14 21.59 25.53
C ALA A 531 -31.75 22.12 24.12
N SER A 532 -30.66 21.65 23.50
CA SER A 532 -30.26 22.07 22.15
C SER A 532 -29.97 20.88 21.21
N ASP A 533 -30.45 20.98 19.97
CA ASP A 533 -30.22 19.99 18.89
C ASP A 533 -28.72 19.80 18.58
N GLU A 534 -27.89 20.77 18.93
CA GLU A 534 -26.45 20.77 18.72
C GLU A 534 -25.72 19.75 19.62
N ALA A 535 -26.18 19.56 20.86
CA ALA A 535 -25.61 18.59 21.81
C ALA A 535 -25.91 17.14 21.38
N ILE A 536 -27.09 16.89 20.83
CA ILE A 536 -27.49 15.59 20.27
C ILE A 536 -26.65 15.26 19.03
N ASN A 537 -26.44 16.25 18.15
CA ASN A 537 -25.58 16.10 16.98
C ASN A 537 -24.10 15.85 17.34
N GLN A 538 -23.61 16.41 18.46
CA GLN A 538 -22.29 16.08 18.98
C GLN A 538 -22.17 14.64 19.49
N ARG A 539 -23.24 14.07 20.08
CA ARG A 539 -23.28 12.64 20.47
C ARG A 539 -23.44 11.67 19.30
N ARG A 540 -23.97 12.14 18.16
CA ARG A 540 -23.97 11.37 16.90
C ARG A 540 -22.57 11.24 16.29
N ARG A 541 -21.62 12.12 16.66
CA ARG A 541 -20.21 11.96 16.31
C ARG A 541 -19.56 10.93 17.25
N PRO A 542 -18.63 10.09 16.76
CA PRO A 542 -17.85 9.22 17.63
C PRO A 542 -17.12 10.09 18.68
N PRO A 543 -17.05 9.66 19.95
CA PRO A 543 -16.55 10.49 21.03
C PRO A 543 -15.09 10.88 20.77
N SER A 544 -14.80 12.18 20.83
CA SER A 544 -13.43 12.65 20.99
C SER A 544 -12.94 12.24 22.39
N PRO A 545 -11.68 11.78 22.54
CA PRO A 545 -11.19 11.27 23.80
C PRO A 545 -11.20 12.38 24.87
N PRO A 546 -11.65 12.10 26.11
CA PRO A 546 -11.74 13.11 27.15
C PRO A 546 -10.37 13.60 27.59
N ALA A 547 -10.23 14.92 27.75
CA ALA A 547 -9.08 15.54 28.42
C ALA A 547 -9.00 15.04 29.87
N SER A 548 -7.82 14.59 30.28
CA SER A 548 -7.59 13.99 31.60
C SER A 548 -7.78 15.03 32.72
N PRO A 549 -8.51 14.74 33.81
CA PRO A 549 -8.56 15.63 34.96
C PRO A 549 -7.23 15.61 35.73
N PRO A 550 -6.87 16.70 36.43
CA PRO A 550 -5.65 16.75 37.22
C PRO A 550 -5.75 15.80 38.41
N ALA A 551 -4.69 15.02 38.63
CA ALA A 551 -4.63 14.00 39.68
C ALA A 551 -4.68 14.64 41.09
N PRO A 552 -5.43 14.06 42.05
CA PRO A 552 -5.45 14.53 43.43
C PRO A 552 -4.18 14.12 44.19
N THR A 553 -3.60 15.08 44.90
CA THR A 553 -2.54 14.89 45.88
C THR A 553 -3.10 14.28 47.17
N ALA A 554 -2.67 13.06 47.54
CA ALA A 554 -2.76 12.53 48.90
C ALA A 554 -1.62 11.51 49.10
N CYS A 555 -0.56 11.88 49.83
CA CYS A 555 -0.41 11.83 51.28
C CYS A 555 -0.10 10.41 51.78
N CYS A 556 1.19 10.14 51.96
CA CYS A 556 1.71 8.92 52.58
C CYS A 556 1.31 8.82 54.06
N ARG A 557 0.66 7.71 54.40
CA ARG A 557 0.74 6.98 55.68
C ARG A 557 0.74 5.51 55.26
N SER A 558 1.63 4.63 55.68
CA SER A 558 2.59 4.54 56.79
C SER A 558 3.77 3.69 56.34
#